data_AF-A0A9C6WYW3-F1
#
_entry.id   AF-A0A9C6WYW3-F1
#
_cell.length_a   1.000
_cell.length_b   1.000
_cell.length_c   1.000
_cell.angle_alpha   90.00
_cell.angle_beta   90.00
_cell.angle_gamma   90.00
#
_symmetry.space_group_name_H-M   'P 1'
#
loop_
_entity.id
_entity.type
_entity.pdbx_description
1 polymer ?
#
loop_
_entity_poly.entity_id
_entity_poly.type
_entity_poly.pdbx_seq_one_letter_code
_entity_poly.pdbx_strand_id
1 'polypeptide(L)'
;MTLIGPGEYVSMTNVPNLLGNQTNDTMFTAASSRRLTVVNRILNTPKPYMKRTSAGLETYRLASTKTQVTIGDVSKDVSEPKNPEYVPIKYLKAKESQHTLRHLRWMLQKDLLGQDMFLMGRPGPARRRLAMQFLQVTGRELEFVALSRDTTEADLKQRREIQNGSSKYFDQSAVRAAVEGRVLILEGVEKAERNVLPVLNNLLENREMHLEDGRFLIPASRYDKLL
;
A
#
# COMPACT_ATOMS: atom_id res chain seq x y z
N MET A 1 -15.33 2.92 4.98
CA MET A 1 -13.95 3.35 4.72
C MET A 1 -13.31 2.23 3.94
N THR A 2 -12.94 2.49 2.71
CA THR A 2 -12.37 1.51 1.80
C THR A 2 -10.87 1.69 1.77
N LEU A 3 -10.12 0.60 1.93
CA LEU A 3 -8.70 0.53 1.64
C LEU A 3 -8.56 -0.17 0.30
N ILE A 4 -8.08 0.58 -0.68
CA ILE A 4 -7.72 0.00 -1.96
C ILE A 4 -6.23 -0.35 -1.89
N GLY A 5 -5.93 -1.65 -2.05
CA GLY A 5 -4.56 -2.13 -2.07
C GLY A 5 -3.77 -1.53 -3.25
N PRO A 6 -2.44 -1.47 -3.18
CA PRO A 6 -1.64 -0.97 -4.28
C PRO A 6 -1.79 -1.93 -5.46
N GLY A 7 -2.54 -1.51 -6.48
CA GLY A 7 -2.42 -2.11 -7.80
C GLY A 7 -1.10 -1.68 -8.40
N GLU A 8 -0.43 -2.55 -9.15
CA GLU A 8 0.62 -2.13 -10.06
C GLU A 8 -0.08 -1.56 -11.30
N TYR A 9 -0.12 -0.23 -11.42
CA TYR A 9 -0.73 0.46 -12.57
C TYR A 9 0.35 0.92 -13.53
N VAL A 10 0.12 0.72 -14.83
CA VAL A 10 0.97 1.25 -15.89
C VAL A 10 0.21 2.38 -16.58
N SER A 11 0.81 3.57 -16.60
CA SER A 11 0.29 4.72 -17.34
C SER A 11 0.78 4.63 -18.79
N MET A 12 -0.12 4.38 -19.74
CA MET A 12 0.26 4.34 -21.14
C MET A 12 0.64 5.74 -21.65
N THR A 13 1.94 5.93 -21.92
CA THR A 13 2.47 6.98 -22.80
C THR A 13 3.48 6.30 -23.73
N ASN A 14 3.34 6.53 -25.05
CA ASN A 14 4.11 6.00 -26.18
C ASN A 14 5.29 5.04 -25.90
N VAL A 15 5.19 3.85 -26.49
CA VAL A 15 6.14 2.73 -26.56
C VAL A 15 7.57 3.17 -26.94
N PRO A 16 8.60 2.63 -26.26
CA PRO A 16 9.60 1.86 -26.99
C PRO A 16 10.08 0.57 -26.29
N ASN A 17 10.00 -0.55 -27.03
CA ASN A 17 10.89 -1.72 -27.14
C ASN A 17 11.69 -2.27 -25.93
N LEU A 18 11.26 -3.46 -25.50
CA LEU A 18 11.96 -4.76 -25.50
C LEU A 18 13.24 -5.03 -24.68
N LEU A 19 13.25 -6.28 -24.17
CA LEU A 19 14.32 -7.12 -23.57
C LEU A 19 14.44 -6.97 -22.05
N GLY A 20 14.11 -7.93 -21.18
CA GLY A 20 14.09 -9.39 -21.31
C GLY A 20 15.13 -9.98 -20.36
N ASN A 21 14.72 -10.62 -19.27
CA ASN A 21 15.27 -11.91 -18.84
C ASN A 21 14.55 -12.49 -17.61
N GLN A 22 14.02 -13.69 -17.78
CA GLN A 22 13.63 -14.58 -16.70
C GLN A 22 14.85 -15.26 -16.11
N THR A 23 14.83 -15.55 -14.81
CA THR A 23 15.41 -16.80 -14.26
C THR A 23 14.62 -17.23 -13.04
N ASN A 24 14.12 -18.47 -13.11
CA ASN A 24 13.63 -19.26 -11.99
C ASN A 24 14.83 -19.73 -11.13
N ASP A 25 14.62 -20.02 -9.84
CA ASP A 25 15.03 -21.32 -9.28
C ASP A 25 14.60 -21.57 -7.81
N THR A 26 13.85 -22.68 -7.68
CA THR A 26 13.85 -23.78 -6.68
C THR A 26 13.76 -23.58 -5.15
N MET A 27 12.86 -24.43 -4.61
CA MET A 27 12.57 -24.83 -3.23
C MET A 27 13.78 -25.15 -2.32
N PHE A 28 13.63 -24.97 -1.00
CA PHE A 28 13.96 -26.00 0.00
C PHE A 28 13.15 -25.85 1.31
N THR A 29 12.77 -27.00 1.84
CA THR A 29 11.95 -27.31 3.02
C THR A 29 12.79 -27.36 4.30
N ALA A 30 12.27 -26.90 5.46
CA ALA A 30 12.46 -27.56 6.76
C ALA A 30 11.60 -26.95 7.87
N ALA A 31 11.01 -27.84 8.67
CA ALA A 31 10.06 -27.58 9.74
C ALA A 31 10.69 -27.23 11.10
N SER A 32 9.85 -26.68 11.98
CA SER A 32 9.74 -26.90 13.44
C SER A 32 9.84 -25.65 14.31
N SER A 33 8.67 -25.29 14.86
CA SER A 33 8.43 -24.93 16.26
C SER A 33 9.39 -23.95 16.94
N ARG A 34 8.90 -22.74 17.26
CA ARG A 34 8.84 -22.24 18.66
C ARG A 34 8.09 -20.91 18.77
N ARG A 35 7.30 -20.84 19.83
CA ARG A 35 6.36 -19.80 20.26
C ARG A 35 7.05 -18.48 20.64
N LEU A 36 6.29 -17.39 20.43
CA LEU A 36 6.27 -16.09 21.12
C LEU A 36 7.59 -15.31 21.17
N THR A 37 7.60 -14.12 20.54
CA THR A 37 8.34 -12.87 20.89
C THR A 37 8.32 -11.96 19.65
N VAL A 38 8.11 -10.64 19.61
CA VAL A 38 7.65 -9.56 20.50
C VAL A 38 7.52 -8.32 19.59
N VAL A 39 6.57 -7.44 19.87
CA VAL A 39 6.26 -6.16 19.19
C VAL A 39 7.36 -5.07 19.33
N ASN A 40 8.63 -5.41 19.59
CA ASN A 40 9.72 -4.43 19.77
C ASN A 40 10.93 -4.69 18.85
N ARG A 41 10.82 -4.32 17.57
CA ARG A 41 12.01 -4.19 16.69
C ARG A 41 12.16 -2.84 15.98
N ILE A 42 11.22 -1.90 16.13
CA ILE A 42 11.33 -0.59 15.47
C ILE A 42 12.26 0.40 16.23
N LEU A 43 12.79 0.05 17.41
CA LEU A 43 13.69 0.96 18.17
C LEU A 43 15.08 0.39 18.53
N ASN A 44 15.50 -0.74 17.98
CA ASN A 44 16.88 -1.22 18.17
C ASN A 44 17.52 -1.52 16.81
N THR A 45 18.43 -0.65 16.39
CA THR A 45 19.51 -1.01 15.46
C THR A 45 20.16 -2.30 15.96
N PRO A 46 20.34 -3.34 15.12
CA PRO A 46 20.97 -4.57 15.56
C PRO A 46 22.44 -4.30 15.91
N LYS A 47 22.83 -4.59 17.15
CA LYS A 47 24.25 -4.65 17.54
C LYS A 47 24.93 -5.77 16.74
N PRO A 48 26.13 -5.54 16.19
CA PRO A 48 26.83 -6.55 15.40
C PRO A 48 27.15 -7.78 16.26
N TYR A 49 26.81 -8.96 15.75
CA TYR A 49 27.19 -10.24 16.34
C TYR A 49 28.68 -10.50 16.05
N MET A 50 29.51 -10.56 17.09
CA MET A 50 30.93 -10.85 16.99
C MET A 50 31.20 -12.30 17.39
N LYS A 51 31.78 -13.10 16.48
CA LYS A 51 32.32 -14.42 16.78
C LYS A 51 33.84 -14.35 16.67
N ARG A 52 34.55 -14.65 17.77
CA ARG A 52 36.02 -14.71 17.77
C ARG A 52 36.45 -16.03 17.12
N THR A 53 37.23 -15.94 16.04
CA THR A 53 38.04 -17.04 15.50
C THR A 53 39.52 -16.68 15.63
N SER A 54 40.39 -17.69 15.58
CA SER A 54 41.84 -17.57 15.79
C SER A 54 42.60 -16.82 14.69
N ALA A 55 41.92 -16.27 13.68
CA ALA A 55 42.53 -15.65 12.50
C ALA A 55 41.98 -14.26 12.14
N GLY A 56 41.38 -13.54 13.10
CA GLY A 56 40.93 -12.15 12.91
C GLY A 56 39.42 -11.95 13.06
N LEU A 57 39.02 -10.70 13.29
CA LEU A 57 37.62 -10.29 13.46
C LEU A 57 36.94 -10.21 12.09
N GLU A 58 36.27 -11.27 11.66
CA GLU A 58 35.33 -11.18 10.55
C GLU A 58 33.95 -10.69 11.05
N THR A 59 33.56 -9.49 10.62
CA THR A 59 32.24 -8.91 10.85
C THR A 59 31.26 -9.41 9.79
N TYR A 60 30.42 -10.37 10.14
CA TYR A 60 29.31 -10.78 9.27
C TYR A 60 28.13 -9.82 9.48
N ARG A 61 27.85 -8.95 8.49
CA ARG A 61 26.54 -8.28 8.39
C ARG A 61 25.54 -9.26 7.80
N LEU A 62 24.73 -9.89 8.66
CA LEU A 62 23.49 -10.53 8.22
C LEU A 62 22.49 -9.44 7.87
N ALA A 63 22.59 -8.88 6.67
CA ALA A 63 21.61 -7.96 6.11
C ALA A 63 20.43 -8.78 5.57
N SER A 64 19.47 -9.10 6.43
CA SER A 64 18.14 -9.47 5.93
C SER A 64 17.52 -8.19 5.38
N THR A 65 17.56 -8.01 4.06
CA THR A 65 16.96 -6.87 3.34
C THR A 65 15.44 -6.81 3.49
N LYS A 66 14.82 -7.86 3.99
CA LYS A 66 13.36 -7.98 4.15
C LYS A 66 12.98 -7.75 5.61
N THR A 67 12.26 -6.65 5.84
CA THR A 67 11.59 -6.41 7.12
C THR A 67 10.29 -7.21 7.13
N GLN A 68 10.18 -8.21 7.99
CA GLN A 68 8.95 -9.00 8.10
C GLN A 68 8.07 -8.49 9.25
N VAL A 69 6.77 -8.37 8.98
CA VAL A 69 5.75 -8.00 9.94
C VAL A 69 4.89 -9.21 10.24
N THR A 70 4.78 -9.56 11.52
CA THR A 70 3.99 -10.71 11.99
C THR A 70 2.91 -10.26 12.95
N ILE A 71 1.66 -10.62 12.68
CA ILE A 71 0.50 -10.40 13.54
C ILE A 71 -0.17 -11.73 13.83
N GLY A 72 0.05 -12.28 15.02
CA GLY A 72 -0.41 -13.63 15.37
C GLY A 72 0.35 -14.70 14.58
N ASP A 73 -0.39 -15.49 13.80
CA ASP A 73 0.07 -16.56 12.90
C ASP A 73 0.33 -16.08 11.46
N VAL A 74 0.05 -14.81 11.15
CA VAL A 74 0.15 -14.27 9.78
C VAL A 74 1.39 -13.38 9.68
N SER A 75 2.24 -13.64 8.69
CA SER A 75 3.45 -12.87 8.42
C SER A 75 3.47 -12.34 7.00
N LYS A 76 3.97 -11.12 6.82
CA LYS A 76 4.14 -10.48 5.52
C LYS A 76 5.51 -9.83 5.43
N ASP A 77 6.16 -10.03 4.29
CA ASP A 77 7.38 -9.30 3.96
C ASP A 77 7.01 -7.88 3.51
N VAL A 78 7.65 -6.90 4.14
CA VAL A 78 7.42 -5.47 3.93
C VAL A 78 8.66 -4.86 3.29
N SER A 79 8.42 -4.08 2.24
CA SER A 79 9.41 -3.23 1.58
C SER A 79 9.53 -1.89 2.29
N GLU A 80 10.69 -1.28 2.25
CA GLU A 80 10.85 0.10 2.72
C GLU A 80 10.02 1.06 1.83
N PRO A 81 9.32 2.05 2.42
CA PRO A 81 8.59 3.06 1.66
C PRO A 81 9.57 3.94 0.87
N LYS A 82 9.17 4.37 -0.33
CA LYS A 82 9.96 5.33 -1.13
C LYS A 82 9.97 6.70 -0.48
N ASN A 83 8.80 7.10 0.05
CA ASN A 83 8.55 8.41 0.65
C ASN A 83 7.97 8.21 2.06
N PRO A 84 8.81 8.17 3.11
CA PRO A 84 8.38 7.91 4.48
C PRO A 84 7.35 8.91 5.03
N GLU A 85 7.27 10.13 4.48
CA GLU A 85 6.31 11.16 4.87
C GLU A 85 4.85 10.81 4.55
N TYR A 86 4.63 9.90 3.59
CA TYR A 86 3.30 9.38 3.26
C TYR A 86 2.91 8.17 4.12
N VAL A 87 3.77 7.73 5.05
CA VAL A 87 3.43 6.66 5.99
C VAL A 87 2.89 7.28 7.28
N PRO A 88 1.68 6.89 7.73
CA PRO A 88 1.13 7.39 8.99
C PRO A 88 2.03 7.06 10.18
N ILE A 89 2.27 8.05 11.05
CA ILE A 89 3.03 7.88 12.30
C ILE A 89 2.16 8.16 13.53
N LYS A 90 2.57 7.65 14.69
CA LYS A 90 1.93 7.88 16.01
C LYS A 90 0.53 7.27 16.18
N TYR A 91 0.14 6.31 15.34
CA TYR A 91 -1.13 5.58 15.48
C TYR A 91 -1.00 4.30 16.31
N LEU A 92 0.18 3.69 16.35
CA LEU A 92 0.48 2.53 17.19
C LEU A 92 0.63 2.91 18.67
N LYS A 93 -0.06 2.18 19.55
CA LYS A 93 0.10 2.28 21.00
C LYS A 93 1.00 1.17 21.52
N ALA A 94 1.65 1.42 22.66
CA ALA A 94 2.47 0.43 23.35
C ALA A 94 1.70 -0.86 23.72
N LYS A 95 0.39 -0.75 23.94
CA LYS A 95 -0.50 -1.89 24.19
C LYS A 95 -1.82 -1.70 23.47
N GLU A 96 -2.02 -2.46 22.39
CA GLU A 96 -3.28 -2.49 21.66
C GLU A 96 -4.28 -3.48 22.27
N SER A 97 -5.56 -3.24 22.05
CA SER A 97 -6.61 -4.17 22.48
C SER A 97 -6.55 -5.46 21.66
N GLN A 98 -6.96 -6.59 22.28
CA GLN A 98 -7.05 -7.86 21.56
C GLN A 98 -8.01 -7.80 20.36
N HIS A 99 -9.04 -6.95 20.41
CA HIS A 99 -9.97 -6.74 19.30
C HIS A 99 -9.28 -6.03 18.13
N THR A 100 -8.50 -4.98 18.41
CA THR A 100 -7.68 -4.28 17.40
C THR A 100 -6.71 -5.25 16.72
N LEU A 101 -6.00 -6.07 17.49
CA LEU A 101 -5.05 -7.04 16.94
C LEU A 101 -5.71 -8.08 16.03
N ARG A 102 -6.92 -8.55 16.38
CA ARG A 102 -7.70 -9.45 15.52
C ARG A 102 -8.07 -8.78 14.18
N HIS A 103 -8.47 -7.52 14.21
CA HIS A 103 -8.76 -6.77 12.99
C HIS A 103 -7.51 -6.54 12.14
N LEU A 104 -6.39 -6.12 12.74
CA LEU A 104 -5.13 -5.93 12.02
C LEU A 104 -4.62 -7.24 11.40
N ARG A 105 -4.78 -8.38 12.11
CA ARG A 105 -4.50 -9.71 11.57
C ARG A 105 -5.35 -9.99 10.33
N TRP A 106 -6.67 -9.76 10.40
CA TRP A 106 -7.58 -9.96 9.26
C TRP A 106 -7.22 -9.06 8.07
N MET A 107 -6.85 -7.80 8.34
CA MET A 107 -6.40 -6.88 7.30
C MET A 107 -5.12 -7.37 6.63
N LEU A 108 -4.17 -7.89 7.41
CA LEU A 108 -2.94 -8.49 6.87
C LEU A 108 -3.22 -9.71 6.00
N GLN A 109 -4.19 -10.56 6.37
CA GLN A 109 -4.62 -11.67 5.53
C GLN A 109 -5.24 -11.21 4.21
N LYS A 110 -6.07 -10.15 4.24
CA LYS A 110 -6.69 -9.59 3.03
C LYS A 110 -5.68 -8.95 2.09
N ASP A 111 -4.73 -8.23 2.66
CA ASP A 111 -3.64 -7.59 1.93
C ASP A 111 -2.69 -8.63 1.30
N LEU A 112 -2.42 -9.75 1.96
CA LEU A 112 -1.68 -10.89 1.36
C LEU A 112 -2.42 -11.52 0.16
N LEU A 113 -3.75 -11.49 0.17
CA LEU A 113 -4.58 -11.95 -0.94
C LEU A 113 -4.75 -10.90 -2.05
N GLY A 114 -4.18 -9.70 -1.89
CA GLY A 114 -4.36 -8.59 -2.84
C GLY A 114 -5.80 -8.07 -2.91
N GLN A 115 -6.59 -8.24 -1.85
CA GLN A 115 -8.00 -7.85 -1.81
C GLN A 115 -8.21 -6.49 -1.16
N ASP A 116 -9.15 -5.72 -1.71
CA ASP A 116 -9.62 -4.49 -1.08
C ASP A 116 -10.38 -4.77 0.20
N MET A 117 -10.31 -3.81 1.12
CA MET A 117 -10.93 -3.94 2.44
C MET A 117 -11.97 -2.84 2.66
N PHE A 118 -13.20 -3.23 2.97
CA PHE A 118 -14.24 -2.29 3.39
C PHE A 118 -14.46 -2.37 4.91
N LEU A 119 -14.02 -1.33 5.62
CA LEU A 119 -14.15 -1.27 7.08
C LEU A 119 -15.53 -0.72 7.49
N MET A 120 -16.29 -1.57 8.17
CA MET A 120 -17.61 -1.26 8.76
C MET A 120 -17.52 -1.18 10.28
N GLY A 121 -18.40 -0.37 10.88
CA GLY A 121 -18.41 -0.15 12.32
C GLY A 121 -19.20 1.09 12.69
N ARG A 122 -19.36 1.31 14.00
CA ARG A 122 -20.04 2.50 14.54
C ARG A 122 -19.42 3.78 13.98
N PRO A 123 -20.22 4.85 13.78
CA PRO A 123 -19.68 6.14 13.40
C PRO A 123 -18.64 6.59 14.43
N GLY A 124 -17.52 7.11 13.94
CA GLY A 124 -16.42 7.57 14.78
C GLY A 124 -15.03 7.27 14.21
N PRO A 125 -13.98 7.70 14.92
CA PRO A 125 -12.60 7.66 14.44
C PRO A 125 -11.98 6.26 14.47
N ALA A 126 -12.65 5.25 15.04
CA ALA A 126 -12.09 3.92 15.24
C ALA A 126 -11.65 3.24 13.92
N ARG A 127 -12.49 3.31 12.88
CA ARG A 127 -12.19 2.73 11.56
C ARG A 127 -10.98 3.40 10.92
N ARG A 128 -10.94 4.74 10.96
CA ARG A 128 -9.82 5.53 10.46
C ARG A 128 -8.54 5.19 11.20
N ARG A 129 -8.57 5.16 12.53
CA ARG A 129 -7.40 4.79 13.35
C ARG A 129 -6.90 3.39 13.01
N LEU A 130 -7.79 2.41 12.86
CA LEU A 130 -7.41 1.04 12.51
C LEU A 130 -6.69 0.97 11.15
N ALA A 131 -7.22 1.67 10.14
CA ALA A 131 -6.56 1.80 8.83
C ALA A 131 -5.17 2.44 8.93
N MET A 132 -5.04 3.57 9.65
CA MET A 132 -3.75 4.23 9.83
C MET A 132 -2.75 3.37 10.62
N GLN A 133 -3.22 2.64 11.63
CA GLN A 133 -2.41 1.66 12.36
C GLN A 133 -1.88 0.56 11.45
N PHE A 134 -2.74 0.03 10.57
CA PHE A 134 -2.35 -1.00 9.61
C PHE A 134 -1.26 -0.50 8.65
N LEU A 135 -1.42 0.71 8.10
CA LEU A 135 -0.41 1.31 7.20
C LEU A 135 0.90 1.61 7.91
N GLN A 136 0.84 2.10 9.16
CA GLN A 136 2.04 2.31 9.97
C GLN A 136 2.79 0.99 10.23
N VAL A 137 2.05 -0.09 10.54
CA VAL A 137 2.64 -1.42 10.81
C VAL A 137 3.27 -2.01 9.55
N THR A 138 2.62 -1.84 8.40
CA THR A 138 3.06 -2.39 7.12
C THR A 138 3.97 -1.47 6.32
N GLY A 139 4.32 -0.28 6.85
CA GLY A 139 5.18 0.68 6.17
C GLY A 139 4.65 1.16 4.82
N ARG A 140 3.32 1.16 4.62
CA ARG A 140 2.70 1.48 3.34
C ARG A 140 2.38 2.97 3.22
N GLU A 141 2.72 3.54 2.07
CA GLU A 141 2.38 4.90 1.71
C GLU A 141 0.87 5.06 1.49
N LEU A 142 0.35 6.23 1.85
CA LEU A 142 -1.07 6.57 1.86
C LEU A 142 -1.38 7.72 0.90
N GLU A 143 -2.49 7.59 0.18
CA GLU A 143 -3.25 8.71 -0.37
C GLU A 143 -4.66 8.73 0.24
N PHE A 144 -5.14 9.91 0.62
CA PHE A 144 -6.43 10.06 1.31
C PHE A 144 -7.42 10.87 0.48
N VAL A 145 -8.67 10.40 0.43
CA VAL A 145 -9.80 11.12 -0.16
C VAL A 145 -11.00 11.05 0.78
N ALA A 146 -11.53 12.23 1.11
CA ALA A 146 -12.81 12.37 1.78
C ALA A 146 -13.90 12.69 0.75
N LEU A 147 -14.83 11.76 0.58
CA LEU A 147 -15.99 11.91 -0.28
C LEU A 147 -17.10 12.65 0.49
N SER A 148 -17.62 13.67 -0.16
CA SER A 148 -18.77 14.47 0.26
C SER A 148 -19.76 14.58 -0.90
N ARG A 149 -20.89 15.23 -0.64
CA ARG A 149 -21.86 15.54 -1.71
C ARG A 149 -21.33 16.55 -2.73
N ASP A 150 -20.27 17.25 -2.40
CA ASP A 150 -19.66 18.25 -3.29
C ASP A 150 -18.46 17.67 -4.04
N THR A 151 -18.12 16.40 -3.82
CA THR A 151 -17.00 15.76 -4.52
C THR A 151 -17.34 15.52 -5.99
N THR A 152 -16.43 15.94 -6.85
CA THR A 152 -16.54 15.80 -8.29
C THR A 152 -15.55 14.76 -8.83
N GLU A 153 -15.74 14.34 -10.08
CA GLU A 153 -14.80 13.47 -10.78
C GLU A 153 -13.39 14.08 -10.85
N ALA A 154 -13.29 15.41 -10.99
CA ALA A 154 -12.03 16.13 -11.03
C ALA A 154 -11.23 16.02 -9.72
N ASP A 155 -11.91 15.84 -8.57
CA ASP A 155 -11.25 15.65 -7.26
C ASP A 155 -10.67 14.24 -7.08
N LEU A 156 -11.13 13.27 -7.89
CA LEU A 156 -10.63 11.90 -7.90
C LEU A 156 -9.56 11.70 -8.97
N LYS A 157 -9.80 12.23 -10.16
CA LYS A 157 -8.97 12.03 -11.36
C LYS A 157 -7.89 13.10 -11.47
N GLN A 158 -8.23 14.18 -12.16
CA GLN A 158 -7.33 15.26 -12.49
C GLN A 158 -8.09 16.57 -12.40
N ARG A 159 -7.40 17.59 -11.90
CA ARG A 159 -7.92 18.96 -11.95
C ARG A 159 -7.17 19.72 -13.03
N ARG A 160 -7.92 20.39 -13.89
CA ARG A 160 -7.38 21.31 -14.88
C ARG A 160 -7.19 22.68 -14.25
N GLU A 161 -5.97 23.18 -14.24
CA GLU A 161 -5.64 24.52 -13.72
C GLU A 161 -4.88 25.33 -14.77
N ILE A 162 -5.14 26.63 -14.80
CA ILE A 162 -4.43 27.56 -15.69
C ILE A 162 -3.23 28.10 -14.92
N GLN A 163 -2.04 27.80 -15.42
CA GLN A 163 -0.78 28.30 -14.88
C GLN A 163 -0.03 29.04 -15.98
N ASN A 164 0.30 30.32 -15.74
CA ASN A 164 1.06 31.16 -16.67
C ASN A 164 0.45 31.22 -18.08
N GLY A 165 -0.88 31.31 -18.18
CA GLY A 165 -1.60 31.36 -19.45
C GLY A 165 -1.70 30.03 -20.21
N SER A 166 -1.16 28.94 -19.64
CA SER A 166 -1.28 27.59 -20.20
C SER A 166 -2.10 26.69 -19.28
N SER A 167 -2.86 25.78 -19.89
CA SER A 167 -3.68 24.80 -19.17
C SER A 167 -2.85 23.58 -18.82
N LYS A 168 -2.76 23.25 -17.53
CA LYS A 168 -2.10 22.04 -17.04
C LYS A 168 -3.08 21.14 -16.30
N TYR A 169 -2.86 19.84 -16.39
CA TYR A 169 -3.62 18.83 -15.64
C TYR A 169 -2.80 18.41 -14.43
N PHE A 170 -3.45 18.38 -13.26
CA PHE A 170 -2.85 18.00 -11.99
C PHE A 170 -3.50 16.73 -11.45
N ASP A 171 -2.69 15.68 -11.29
CA ASP A 171 -3.12 14.38 -10.78
C ASP A 171 -3.58 14.49 -9.33
N GLN A 172 -4.81 14.05 -9.10
CA GLN A 172 -5.39 13.98 -7.76
C GLN A 172 -5.06 12.65 -7.07
N SER A 173 -5.54 12.51 -5.83
CA SER A 173 -5.15 11.43 -4.93
C SER A 173 -5.35 10.03 -5.50
N ALA A 174 -6.42 9.76 -6.27
CA ALA A 174 -6.65 8.41 -6.80
C ALA A 174 -5.66 8.06 -7.91
N VAL A 175 -5.32 9.03 -8.77
CA VAL A 175 -4.33 8.86 -9.84
C VAL A 175 -2.93 8.71 -9.26
N ARG A 176 -2.54 9.57 -8.30
CA ARG A 176 -1.26 9.44 -7.60
C ARG A 176 -1.14 8.11 -6.87
N ALA A 177 -2.20 7.64 -6.22
CA ALA A 177 -2.19 6.35 -5.54
C ALA A 177 -1.92 5.20 -6.52
N ALA A 178 -2.55 5.25 -7.69
CA ALA A 178 -2.35 4.26 -8.74
C ALA A 178 -0.92 4.31 -9.31
N VAL A 179 -0.44 5.49 -9.70
CA VAL A 179 0.88 5.65 -10.34
C VAL A 179 2.03 5.31 -9.39
N GLU A 180 1.93 5.73 -8.13
CA GLU A 180 3.00 5.54 -7.14
C GLU A 180 2.93 4.19 -6.41
N GLY A 181 1.83 3.44 -6.59
CA GLY A 181 1.58 2.19 -5.87
C GLY A 181 1.30 2.42 -4.38
N ARG A 182 0.57 3.49 -4.04
CA ARG A 182 0.16 3.83 -2.66
C ARG A 182 -1.20 3.23 -2.34
N VAL A 183 -1.48 3.06 -1.05
CA VAL A 183 -2.81 2.66 -0.58
C VAL A 183 -3.75 3.86 -0.65
N LEU A 184 -4.84 3.74 -1.40
CA LEU A 184 -5.88 4.75 -1.45
C LEU A 184 -6.91 4.51 -0.34
N ILE A 185 -7.08 5.49 0.53
CA ILE A 185 -8.13 5.51 1.54
C ILE A 185 -9.30 6.35 1.04
N LEU A 186 -10.45 5.70 0.87
CA LEU A 186 -11.71 6.36 0.60
C LEU A 186 -12.57 6.44 1.86
N GLU A 187 -12.90 7.66 2.26
CA GLU A 187 -13.80 7.92 3.37
C GLU A 187 -15.09 8.58 2.89
N GLY A 188 -16.22 8.25 3.51
CA GLY A 188 -17.50 8.86 3.14
C GLY A 188 -18.06 8.33 1.83
N VAL A 189 -17.71 7.10 1.42
CA VAL A 189 -18.26 6.45 0.20
C VAL A 189 -19.79 6.43 0.21
N GLU A 190 -20.39 6.33 1.39
CA GLU A 190 -21.85 6.42 1.57
C GLU A 190 -22.45 7.80 1.23
N LYS A 191 -21.61 8.83 1.10
CA LYS A 191 -22.00 10.21 0.77
C LYS A 191 -21.63 10.60 -0.67
N ALA A 192 -21.06 9.67 -1.44
CA ALA A 192 -20.64 9.91 -2.81
C ALA A 192 -21.85 10.22 -3.70
N GLU A 193 -21.75 11.28 -4.50
CA GLU A 193 -22.77 11.66 -5.48
C GLU A 193 -22.78 10.73 -6.70
N ARG A 194 -23.89 10.74 -7.44
CA ARG A 194 -24.09 9.88 -8.61
C ARG A 194 -23.05 10.07 -9.72
N ASN A 195 -22.49 11.28 -9.85
CA ASN A 195 -21.47 11.62 -10.84
C ASN A 195 -20.14 10.89 -10.60
N VAL A 196 -19.77 10.60 -9.34
CA VAL A 196 -18.49 9.94 -9.02
C VAL A 196 -18.60 8.41 -8.94
N LEU A 197 -19.82 7.87 -8.82
CA LEU A 197 -20.03 6.41 -8.71
C LEU A 197 -19.47 5.61 -9.90
N PRO A 198 -19.61 6.03 -11.17
CA PRO A 198 -19.05 5.28 -12.30
C PRO A 198 -17.52 5.19 -12.23
N VAL A 199 -16.86 6.29 -11.83
CA VAL A 199 -15.40 6.36 -11.68
C VAL A 199 -14.94 5.44 -10.57
N LEU A 200 -15.61 5.48 -9.41
CA LEU A 200 -15.30 4.61 -8.28
C LEU A 200 -15.55 3.13 -8.62
N ASN A 201 -16.63 2.81 -9.33
CA ASN A 201 -16.93 1.42 -9.71
C ASN A 201 -15.85 0.87 -10.64
N ASN A 202 -15.46 1.62 -11.68
CA ASN A 202 -14.40 1.19 -12.59
C ASN A 202 -13.04 1.02 -11.90
N LEU A 203 -12.72 1.89 -10.95
CA LEU A 203 -11.49 1.78 -10.16
C LEU A 203 -11.50 0.57 -9.22
N LEU A 204 -12.64 0.26 -8.60
CA LEU A 204 -12.78 -0.85 -7.66
C LEU A 204 -12.87 -2.20 -8.38
N GLU A 205 -13.55 -2.26 -9.52
CA GLU A 205 -13.83 -3.49 -10.25
C GLU A 205 -12.71 -3.83 -11.24
N ASN A 206 -12.38 -2.89 -12.14
CA ASN A 206 -11.45 -3.13 -13.24
C ASN A 206 -10.06 -2.57 -13.00
N ARG A 207 -9.88 -1.72 -11.98
CA ARG A 207 -8.63 -0.96 -11.74
C ARG A 207 -8.28 -0.06 -12.93
N GLU A 208 -9.31 0.52 -13.55
CA GLU A 208 -9.18 1.32 -14.76
C GLU A 208 -9.70 2.73 -14.57
N MET A 209 -9.02 3.68 -15.20
CA MET A 209 -9.39 5.08 -15.13
C MET A 209 -8.97 5.85 -16.39
N HIS A 210 -9.95 6.47 -17.04
CA HIS A 210 -9.71 7.45 -18.11
C HIS A 210 -9.34 8.80 -17.52
N LEU A 211 -8.21 9.36 -17.96
CA LEU A 211 -7.72 10.67 -17.54
C LEU A 211 -8.04 11.73 -18.60
N GLU A 212 -8.16 12.98 -18.17
CA GLU A 212 -8.56 14.09 -19.05
C GLU A 212 -7.43 14.56 -19.98
N ASP A 213 -6.18 14.26 -19.62
CA ASP A 213 -4.99 14.50 -20.45
C ASP A 213 -4.81 13.44 -21.56
N GLY A 214 -5.72 12.48 -21.68
CA GLY A 214 -5.69 11.40 -22.67
C GLY A 214 -4.96 10.13 -22.21
N ARG A 215 -4.38 10.11 -21.00
CA ARG A 215 -3.81 8.90 -20.43
C ARG A 215 -4.92 7.92 -20.02
N PHE A 216 -4.58 6.64 -20.01
CA PHE A 216 -5.44 5.58 -19.52
C PHE A 216 -4.68 4.72 -18.50
N LEU A 217 -5.22 4.62 -17.28
CA LEU A 217 -4.67 3.76 -16.25
C LEU A 217 -5.24 2.36 -16.41
N ILE A 218 -4.36 1.37 -16.47
CA ILE A 218 -4.71 -0.06 -16.49
C ILE A 218 -3.75 -0.87 -15.59
N PRO A 219 -4.18 -2.04 -15.12
CA PRO A 219 -3.29 -2.98 -14.44
C PRO A 219 -2.15 -3.46 -15.32
N ALA A 220 -0.95 -3.58 -14.74
CA ALA A 220 0.22 -4.16 -15.41
C ALA A 220 -0.08 -5.56 -15.99
N SER A 221 -0.77 -6.41 -15.21
CA SER A 221 -1.14 -7.77 -15.63
C SER A 221 -2.08 -7.82 -16.85
N ARG A 222 -2.84 -6.75 -17.12
CA ARG A 222 -3.68 -6.63 -18.31
C ARG A 222 -2.88 -6.09 -19.48
N TYR A 223 -1.99 -5.13 -19.23
CA TYR A 223 -1.06 -4.61 -20.24
C TYR A 223 -0.20 -5.72 -20.85
N ASP A 224 0.36 -6.60 -20.02
CA ASP A 224 1.20 -7.72 -20.47
C ASP A 224 0.47 -8.73 -21.36
N LYS A 225 -0.87 -8.79 -21.28
CA LYS A 225 -1.71 -9.67 -22.12
C LYS A 225 -2.09 -9.04 -23.46
N LEU A 226 -1.87 -7.73 -23.62
CA LEU A 226 -2.17 -6.99 -24.84
C LEU A 226 -0.96 -6.85 -25.77
N LEU A 227 0.23 -7.22 -25.29
CA LEU A 227 1.48 -7.36 -26.05
C LEU A 227 1.64 -8.79 -26.56
#